data_AF-A0A455U1N2-F1
#
_entry.id   AF-A0A455U1N2-F1
#
_cell.length_a   1.000
_cell.length_b   1.000
_cell.length_c   1.000
_cell.angle_alpha   90.00
_cell.angle_beta   90.00
_cell.angle_gamma   90.00
#
_symmetry.space_group_name_H-M   'P 1'
#
loop_
_entity.id
_entity.type
_entity.pdbx_description
1 polymer ?
#
loop_
_entity_poly.entity_id
_entity_poly.type
_entity_poly.pdbx_seq_one_letter_code
_entity_poly.pdbx_strand_id
1 'polypeptide(L)'
;MLVLIFGQSIIAANQMRTVLPGQGMQWLEITILSLFVLLFAWVSAGFWTALMGFFQLLRSHDRYAIDSEVGDEPIVAEARTALLVPICNEDVARVFAGVRATLESLRSTGNDRHFDIFILSDTSDPDIAIQETYAWLVMCRDLGAFGQVFYRRRQRRVKRKSGNLDDFCRRWGARYRYMVVLDADSVMSGQCLTRLVQMMEVHTRVGIIQTAPRASGRLNLYARMQQFATRVYGPLFTAGLHFWQLGESHYWGHNAIIRLAPFMQHCILAPLPVRAQCRGDFIP
;
A
#
# COMPACT_ATOMS: atom_id res chain seq x y z
N MET A 1 -2.44 3.55 25.65
CA MET A 1 -2.61 2.16 25.15
C MET A 1 -1.94 1.14 26.05
N LEU A 2 -0.63 1.20 26.26
CA LEU A 2 0.11 0.23 27.09
C LEU A 2 -0.44 0.08 28.52
N VAL A 3 -0.79 1.17 29.20
CA VAL A 3 -1.38 1.13 30.55
C VAL A 3 -2.71 0.36 30.56
N LEU A 4 -3.56 0.52 29.54
CA LEU A 4 -4.82 -0.21 29.43
C LEU A 4 -4.55 -1.70 29.17
N ILE A 5 -3.63 -2.02 28.24
CA ILE A 5 -3.24 -3.40 27.90
C ILE A 5 -2.65 -4.12 29.11
N PHE A 6 -1.65 -3.54 29.77
CA PHE A 6 -1.05 -4.15 30.96
C PHE A 6 -2.04 -4.22 32.11
N GLY A 7 -2.81 -3.16 32.37
CA GLY A 7 -3.81 -3.14 33.43
C GLY A 7 -4.86 -4.24 33.28
N GLN A 8 -5.46 -4.40 32.09
CA GLN A 8 -6.46 -5.44 31.88
C GLN A 8 -5.86 -6.86 31.83
N SER A 9 -4.63 -7.02 31.31
CA SER A 9 -3.96 -8.32 31.30
C SER A 9 -3.62 -8.79 32.72
N ILE A 10 -3.27 -7.85 33.61
CA ILE A 10 -3.08 -8.14 35.04
C ILE A 10 -4.41 -8.53 35.69
N ILE A 11 -5.52 -7.83 35.41
CA ILE A 11 -6.85 -8.17 35.93
C ILE A 11 -7.29 -9.56 35.43
N ALA A 12 -7.12 -9.84 34.13
CA ALA A 12 -7.46 -11.13 33.53
C ALA A 12 -6.59 -12.27 34.07
N ALA A 13 -5.29 -12.04 34.27
CA ALA A 13 -4.40 -13.01 34.91
C ALA A 13 -4.81 -13.31 36.36
N ASN A 14 -5.22 -12.29 37.11
CA ASN A 14 -5.72 -12.47 38.48
C ASN A 14 -7.03 -13.26 38.50
N GLN A 15 -7.94 -13.07 37.54
CA GLN A 15 -9.15 -13.89 37.41
C GLN A 15 -8.82 -15.33 37.01
N MET A 16 -7.94 -15.53 36.03
CA MET A 16 -7.52 -16.87 35.60
C MET A 16 -6.85 -17.66 36.73
N ARG A 17 -6.11 -16.97 37.61
CA ARG A 17 -5.51 -17.54 38.81
C ARG A 17 -6.54 -18.15 39.77
N THR A 18 -7.76 -17.61 39.83
CA THR A 18 -8.84 -18.15 40.70
C THR A 18 -9.48 -19.43 40.16
N VAL A 19 -9.32 -19.71 38.87
CA VAL A 19 -9.87 -20.90 38.20
C VAL A 19 -8.89 -22.08 38.27
N LEU A 20 -7.60 -21.80 38.51
CA LEU A 20 -6.54 -22.79 38.59
C LEU A 20 -6.53 -23.48 39.97
N PRO A 21 -6.50 -24.83 40.04
CA PRO A 21 -6.60 -25.56 41.29
C PRO A 21 -5.46 -25.25 42.27
N GLY A 22 -4.25 -24.94 41.78
CA GLY A 22 -3.09 -24.57 42.58
C GLY A 22 -2.92 -23.06 42.80
N GLN A 23 -3.89 -22.23 42.41
CA GLN A 23 -3.83 -20.77 42.48
C GLN A 23 -2.56 -20.16 41.86
N GLY A 24 -2.00 -20.77 40.81
CA GLY A 24 -0.84 -20.25 40.09
C GLY A 24 0.51 -20.51 40.77
N MET A 25 0.58 -21.45 41.71
CA MET A 25 1.78 -21.72 42.52
C MET A 25 2.63 -22.88 41.98
N GLN A 26 2.07 -23.69 41.07
CA GLN A 26 2.81 -24.75 40.37
C GLN A 26 3.50 -24.21 39.10
N TRP A 27 4.69 -24.72 38.80
CA TRP A 27 5.47 -24.33 37.60
C TRP A 27 4.70 -24.43 36.29
N LEU A 28 3.84 -25.44 36.14
CA LEU A 28 2.99 -25.61 34.97
C LEU A 28 1.93 -24.50 34.87
N GLU A 29 1.31 -24.13 35.99
CA GLU A 29 0.31 -23.05 36.04
C GLU A 29 0.94 -21.68 35.75
N ILE A 30 2.17 -21.43 36.23
CA ILE A 30 2.94 -20.22 35.92
C ILE A 30 3.22 -20.13 34.40
N THR A 31 3.56 -21.27 33.77
CA THR A 31 3.79 -21.35 32.33
C THR A 31 2.51 -21.09 31.53
N ILE A 32 1.38 -21.63 31.98
CA ILE A 32 0.06 -21.38 31.36
C ILE A 32 -0.34 -19.91 31.52
N LEU A 33 -0.14 -19.34 32.70
CA LEU A 33 -0.46 -17.93 32.97
C LEU A 33 0.40 -16.97 32.15
N SER A 34 1.70 -17.26 31.97
CA SER A 34 2.57 -16.42 31.14
C SER A 34 2.17 -16.46 29.67
N LEU A 35 1.88 -17.65 29.13
CA LEU A 35 1.36 -17.81 27.77
C LEU A 35 0.02 -17.08 27.61
N PHE A 36 -0.88 -17.22 28.60
CA PHE A 36 -2.17 -16.55 28.61
C PHE A 36 -2.02 -15.02 28.60
N VAL A 37 -1.17 -14.45 29.45
CA VAL A 37 -0.93 -12.99 29.48
C VAL A 37 -0.38 -12.51 28.14
N LEU A 38 0.55 -13.25 27.53
CA LEU A 38 1.12 -12.90 26.23
C LEU A 38 0.04 -12.91 25.12
N LEU A 39 -0.74 -14.00 25.04
CA LEU A 39 -1.82 -14.15 24.07
C LEU A 39 -2.94 -13.11 24.29
N PHE A 40 -3.31 -12.88 25.54
CA PHE A 40 -4.37 -11.94 25.91
C PHE A 40 -3.95 -10.49 25.68
N ALA A 41 -2.69 -10.13 25.96
CA ALA A 41 -2.15 -8.80 25.64
C ALA A 41 -2.23 -8.51 24.13
N TRP A 42 -1.95 -9.50 23.29
CA TRP A 42 -2.07 -9.37 21.84
C TRP A 42 -3.52 -9.15 21.40
N VAL A 43 -4.45 -9.98 21.88
CA VAL A 43 -5.90 -9.84 21.58
C VAL A 43 -6.44 -8.50 22.09
N SER A 44 -6.02 -8.10 23.28
CA SER A 44 -6.35 -6.83 23.89
C SER A 44 -5.89 -5.63 23.06
N ALA A 45 -4.67 -5.67 22.53
CA ALA A 45 -4.18 -4.62 21.64
C ALA A 45 -5.10 -4.47 20.42
N GLY A 46 -5.55 -5.58 19.84
CA GLY A 46 -6.55 -5.59 18.76
C GLY A 46 -7.89 -5.00 19.20
N PHE A 47 -8.40 -5.37 20.38
CA PHE A 47 -9.65 -4.85 20.94
C PHE A 47 -9.63 -3.33 21.13
N TRP A 48 -8.58 -2.78 21.76
CA TRP A 48 -8.46 -1.33 21.96
C TRP A 48 -8.29 -0.58 20.65
N THR A 49 -7.61 -1.18 19.67
CA THR A 49 -7.50 -0.61 18.32
C THR A 49 -8.86 -0.55 17.64
N ALA A 50 -9.62 -1.64 17.66
CA ALA A 50 -10.97 -1.68 17.11
C ALA A 50 -11.93 -0.72 17.83
N LEU A 51 -11.84 -0.61 19.16
CA LEU A 51 -12.66 0.28 19.97
C LEU A 51 -12.38 1.76 19.66
N MET A 52 -11.11 2.14 19.51
CA MET A 52 -10.74 3.50 19.09
C MET A 52 -11.22 3.79 17.67
N GLY A 53 -11.07 2.83 16.75
CA GLY A 53 -11.62 2.95 15.40
C GLY A 53 -13.15 3.10 15.41
N PHE A 54 -13.85 2.39 16.28
CA PHE A 54 -15.30 2.50 16.45
C PHE A 54 -15.70 3.90 16.90
N PHE A 55 -15.03 4.43 17.94
CA PHE A 55 -15.29 5.78 18.43
C PHE A 55 -14.96 6.86 17.40
N GLN A 56 -13.89 6.67 16.61
CA GLN A 56 -13.51 7.60 15.54
C GLN A 56 -14.56 7.61 14.42
N LEU A 57 -15.02 6.44 13.99
CA LEU A 57 -16.09 6.31 12.99
C LEU A 57 -17.42 6.89 13.50
N LEU A 58 -17.77 6.69 14.78
CA LEU A 58 -18.99 7.26 15.37
C LEU A 58 -18.95 8.79 15.46
N ARG A 59 -17.77 9.37 15.70
CA ARG A 59 -17.64 10.82 15.90
C ARG A 59 -17.72 11.62 14.60
N SER A 60 -17.69 10.99 13.42
CA SER A 60 -17.82 11.59 12.07
C SER A 60 -16.91 12.80 11.80
N HIS A 61 -15.99 13.11 12.71
CA HIS A 61 -15.13 14.29 12.72
C HIS A 61 -13.70 13.81 12.91
N ASP A 62 -13.21 13.14 11.88
CA ASP A 62 -11.83 12.72 11.85
C ASP A 62 -11.01 13.86 11.25
N ARG A 63 -10.46 14.72 12.11
CA ARG A 63 -9.58 15.84 11.74
C ARG A 63 -8.30 15.39 11.02
N TYR A 64 -8.08 14.07 10.93
CA TYR A 64 -6.98 13.44 10.23
C TYR A 64 -7.46 12.50 9.11
N ALA A 65 -8.76 12.25 8.94
CA ALA A 65 -9.25 11.60 7.73
C ALA A 65 -9.06 12.58 6.58
N ILE A 66 -7.94 12.39 5.88
CA ILE A 66 -7.55 13.06 4.64
C ILE A 66 -8.69 13.01 3.59
N ASP A 67 -9.68 12.13 3.78
CA ASP A 67 -10.83 11.95 2.91
C ASP A 67 -12.02 12.90 3.21
N SER A 68 -12.04 13.61 4.34
CA SER A 68 -13.20 14.44 4.73
C SER A 68 -13.13 15.90 4.26
N GLU A 69 -11.93 16.41 3.97
CA GLU A 69 -11.71 17.82 3.55
C GLU A 69 -11.64 18.00 2.02
N VAL A 70 -11.60 16.91 1.26
CA VAL A 70 -11.35 16.98 -0.18
C VAL A 70 -12.70 16.95 -0.89
N GLY A 71 -13.08 18.06 -1.54
CA GLY A 71 -14.24 18.14 -2.44
C GLY A 71 -13.96 17.53 -3.81
N ASP A 72 -14.92 17.64 -4.74
CA ASP A 72 -14.73 17.33 -6.17
C ASP A 72 -13.99 18.48 -6.89
N GLU A 73 -12.90 18.95 -6.29
CA GLU A 73 -12.10 20.03 -6.87
C GLU A 73 -11.38 19.54 -8.14
N PRO A 74 -11.31 20.38 -9.19
CA PRO A 74 -10.65 20.01 -10.43
C PRO A 74 -9.14 19.86 -10.20
N ILE A 75 -8.56 18.80 -10.76
CA ILE A 75 -7.11 18.59 -10.74
C ILE A 75 -6.44 19.67 -11.58
N VAL A 76 -5.48 20.36 -10.98
CA VAL A 76 -4.68 21.39 -11.64
C VAL A 76 -3.90 20.77 -12.83
N ALA A 77 -3.82 21.47 -13.97
CA ALA A 77 -3.22 20.93 -15.20
C ALA A 77 -1.77 20.44 -15.01
N GLU A 78 -1.02 21.13 -14.16
CA GLU A 78 0.39 20.85 -13.84
C GLU A 78 0.56 19.64 -12.90
N ALA A 79 -0.51 19.13 -12.28
CA ALA A 79 -0.48 17.96 -11.40
C ALA A 79 -0.39 16.63 -12.16
N ARG A 80 0.53 16.54 -13.12
CA ARG A 80 0.79 15.31 -13.88
C ARG A 80 1.28 14.21 -12.95
N THR A 81 0.69 13.03 -13.09
CA THR A 81 0.90 11.87 -12.24
C THR A 81 1.38 10.69 -13.06
N ALA A 82 2.51 10.10 -12.68
CA ALA A 82 3.03 8.89 -13.31
C ALA A 82 2.55 7.64 -12.56
N LEU A 83 1.88 6.73 -13.26
CA LEU A 83 1.45 5.43 -12.74
C LEU A 83 2.48 4.37 -13.12
N LEU A 84 3.28 3.93 -12.16
CA LEU A 84 4.33 2.93 -12.39
C LEU A 84 3.82 1.52 -12.12
N VAL A 85 4.00 0.64 -13.11
CA VAL A 85 3.67 -0.79 -13.02
C VAL A 85 4.97 -1.59 -13.24
N PRO A 86 5.77 -1.83 -12.19
CA PRO A 86 6.95 -2.67 -12.28
C PRO A 86 6.53 -4.14 -12.44
N ILE A 87 7.10 -4.81 -13.44
CA ILE A 87 6.83 -6.23 -13.74
C ILE A 87 8.13 -7.02 -13.85
N CYS A 88 8.10 -8.29 -13.48
CA CYS A 88 9.25 -9.19 -13.58
C CYS A 88 8.80 -10.65 -13.75
N ASN A 89 8.75 -11.11 -15.01
CA ASN A 89 8.27 -12.45 -15.39
C ASN A 89 6.84 -12.75 -14.88
N GLU A 90 5.96 -11.74 -14.92
CA GLU A 90 4.55 -11.86 -14.52
C GLU A 90 3.69 -12.40 -15.67
N ASP A 91 2.46 -12.82 -15.37
CA ASP A 91 1.47 -13.17 -16.40
C ASP A 91 1.08 -11.91 -17.21
N VAL A 92 1.55 -11.86 -18.45
CA VAL A 92 1.36 -10.73 -19.36
C VAL A 92 -0.13 -10.45 -19.59
N ALA A 93 -0.95 -11.47 -19.81
CA ALA A 93 -2.37 -11.27 -20.08
C ALA A 93 -3.08 -10.62 -18.88
N ARG A 94 -2.76 -11.09 -17.67
CA ARG A 94 -3.33 -10.55 -16.43
C ARG A 94 -2.92 -9.10 -16.17
N VAL A 95 -1.62 -8.80 -16.28
CA VAL A 95 -1.10 -7.44 -16.04
C VAL A 95 -1.74 -6.44 -16.99
N PHE A 96 -1.71 -6.74 -18.29
CA PHE A 96 -2.23 -5.82 -19.31
C PHE A 96 -3.76 -5.68 -19.24
N ALA A 97 -4.48 -6.72 -18.84
CA ALA A 97 -5.92 -6.59 -18.54
C ALA A 97 -6.18 -5.64 -17.37
N GLY A 98 -5.38 -5.70 -16.30
CA GLY A 98 -5.47 -4.80 -15.16
C GLY A 98 -5.14 -3.35 -15.50
N VAL A 99 -4.08 -3.13 -16.29
CA VAL A 99 -3.70 -1.80 -16.79
C VAL A 99 -4.79 -1.23 -17.69
N ARG A 100 -5.34 -2.04 -18.60
CA ARG A 100 -6.45 -1.65 -19.46
C ARG A 100 -7.67 -1.23 -18.65
N ALA A 101 -8.09 -2.04 -17.68
CA ALA A 101 -9.23 -1.72 -16.83
C ALA A 101 -9.02 -0.42 -16.03
N THR A 102 -7.80 -0.19 -15.55
CA THR A 102 -7.43 1.05 -14.85
C THR A 102 -7.52 2.26 -15.79
N LEU A 103 -7.02 2.14 -17.02
CA LEU A 103 -7.05 3.22 -18.01
C LEU A 103 -8.47 3.53 -18.50
N GLU A 104 -9.27 2.51 -18.80
CA GLU A 104 -10.68 2.68 -19.18
C GLU A 104 -11.46 3.35 -18.04
N SER A 105 -11.22 2.95 -16.79
CA SER A 105 -11.83 3.61 -15.63
C SER A 105 -11.32 5.04 -15.39
N LEU A 106 -10.10 5.39 -15.78
CA LEU A 106 -9.61 6.78 -15.74
C LEU A 106 -10.26 7.63 -16.83
N ARG A 107 -10.47 7.07 -18.02
CA ARG A 107 -11.16 7.79 -19.10
C ARG A 107 -12.62 8.09 -18.75
N SER A 108 -13.29 7.19 -18.04
CA SER A 108 -14.66 7.44 -17.58
C SER A 108 -14.76 8.58 -16.55
N THR A 109 -13.67 8.97 -15.88
CA THR A 109 -13.65 10.16 -15.01
C THR A 109 -13.34 11.46 -15.74
N GLY A 110 -12.87 11.40 -16.99
CA GLY A 110 -12.45 12.58 -17.77
C GLY A 110 -11.13 13.23 -17.32
N ASN A 111 -10.41 12.59 -16.37
CA ASN A 111 -9.14 13.10 -15.83
C ASN A 111 -7.91 12.37 -16.38
N ASP A 112 -8.07 11.51 -17.38
CA ASP A 112 -7.02 10.67 -17.94
C ASP A 112 -5.81 11.47 -18.46
N ARG A 113 -6.01 12.70 -18.96
CA ARG A 113 -4.94 13.62 -19.37
C ARG A 113 -3.90 13.95 -18.29
N HIS A 114 -4.24 13.77 -17.01
CA HIS A 114 -3.33 14.01 -15.88
C HIS A 114 -2.46 12.79 -15.57
N PHE A 115 -2.75 11.62 -16.15
CA PHE A 115 -2.10 10.36 -15.82
C PHE A 115 -1.38 9.77 -17.03
N ASP A 116 -0.09 9.46 -16.84
CA ASP A 116 0.68 8.64 -17.78
C ASP A 116 1.06 7.32 -17.11
N ILE A 117 0.93 6.21 -17.81
CA ILE A 117 1.22 4.87 -17.30
C ILE A 117 2.58 4.41 -17.81
N PHE A 118 3.43 3.92 -16.91
CA PHE A 118 4.74 3.36 -17.22
C PHE A 118 4.80 1.91 -16.78
N ILE A 119 4.85 1.00 -17.76
CA ILE A 119 5.09 -0.42 -17.54
C ILE A 119 6.60 -0.63 -17.56
N LEU A 120 7.16 -0.96 -16.40
CA LEU A 120 8.60 -1.04 -16.16
C LEU A 120 9.03 -2.51 -15.99
N SER A 121 9.55 -3.11 -17.05
CA SER A 121 9.90 -4.53 -17.08
C SER A 121 11.35 -4.83 -16.69
N ASP A 122 11.50 -5.77 -15.76
CA ASP A 122 12.75 -6.45 -15.37
C ASP A 122 12.80 -7.92 -15.83
N THR A 123 11.89 -8.32 -16.72
CA THR A 123 11.76 -9.68 -17.25
C THR A 123 13.04 -10.16 -17.93
N SER A 124 13.57 -11.28 -17.46
CA SER A 124 14.76 -11.93 -18.07
C SER A 124 14.40 -12.76 -19.28
N ASP A 125 13.23 -13.40 -19.24
CA ASP A 125 12.81 -14.34 -20.26
C ASP A 125 12.55 -13.59 -21.58
N PRO A 126 13.28 -13.93 -22.67
CA PRO A 126 13.07 -13.32 -23.98
C PRO A 126 11.64 -13.53 -24.52
N ASP A 127 11.03 -14.69 -24.27
CA ASP A 127 9.72 -15.02 -24.81
C ASP A 127 8.64 -14.18 -24.12
N ILE A 128 8.70 -14.08 -22.79
CA ILE A 128 7.81 -13.19 -22.02
C ILE A 128 8.03 -11.73 -22.43
N ALA A 129 9.28 -11.29 -22.65
CA ALA A 129 9.55 -9.91 -23.06
C ALA A 129 8.96 -9.57 -24.45
N ILE A 130 8.96 -10.52 -25.39
CA ILE A 130 8.30 -10.35 -26.69
C ILE A 130 6.78 -10.25 -26.48
N GLN A 131 6.20 -11.10 -25.63
CA GLN A 131 4.78 -11.06 -25.29
C GLN A 131 4.38 -9.74 -24.64
N GLU A 132 5.17 -9.22 -23.69
CA GLU A 132 4.94 -7.91 -23.07
C GLU A 132 4.93 -6.78 -24.10
N THR A 133 5.92 -6.77 -24.99
CA THR A 133 6.04 -5.75 -26.04
C THR A 133 4.85 -5.82 -27.00
N TYR A 134 4.45 -7.03 -27.40
CA TYR A 134 3.28 -7.25 -28.25
C TYR A 134 1.98 -6.81 -27.57
N ALA A 135 1.76 -7.23 -26.32
CA ALA A 135 0.58 -6.85 -25.54
C ALA A 135 0.47 -5.34 -25.35
N TRP A 136 1.59 -4.66 -25.09
CA TRP A 136 1.65 -3.20 -25.04
C TRP A 136 1.26 -2.55 -26.36
N LEU A 137 1.80 -3.02 -27.49
CA LEU A 137 1.48 -2.49 -28.81
C LEU A 137 0.00 -2.66 -29.16
N VAL A 138 -0.56 -3.85 -28.91
CA VAL A 138 -1.98 -4.14 -29.15
C VAL A 138 -2.86 -3.25 -28.28
N MET A 139 -2.60 -3.20 -26.97
CA MET A 139 -3.38 -2.36 -26.05
C MET A 139 -3.31 -0.87 -26.43
N CYS A 140 -2.14 -0.36 -26.81
CA CYS A 140 -2.00 1.03 -27.23
C CYS A 140 -2.73 1.33 -28.53
N ARG A 141 -2.78 0.39 -29.48
CA ARG A 141 -3.56 0.52 -30.72
C ARG A 141 -5.06 0.52 -30.44
N ASP A 142 -5.54 -0.47 -29.68
CA ASP A 142 -6.96 -0.64 -29.38
C ASP A 142 -7.55 0.56 -28.63
N LEU A 143 -6.77 1.11 -27.69
CA LEU A 143 -7.20 2.22 -26.86
C LEU A 143 -6.75 3.58 -27.40
N GLY A 144 -5.97 3.65 -28.48
CA GLY A 144 -5.33 4.90 -28.92
C GLY A 144 -4.49 5.55 -27.82
N ALA A 145 -3.80 4.75 -27.01
CA ALA A 145 -3.09 5.18 -25.80
C ALA A 145 -1.60 5.49 -26.03
N PHE A 146 -1.18 5.63 -27.28
CA PHE A 146 0.18 6.06 -27.62
C PHE A 146 0.44 7.47 -27.06
N GLY A 147 1.54 7.63 -26.34
CA GLY A 147 1.87 8.88 -25.65
C GLY A 147 1.28 9.01 -24.24
N GLN A 148 0.44 8.07 -23.82
CA GLN A 148 -0.08 7.97 -22.45
C GLN A 148 0.42 6.72 -21.73
N VAL A 149 0.57 5.60 -22.46
CA VAL A 149 1.12 4.34 -21.93
C VAL A 149 2.49 4.05 -22.53
N PHE A 150 3.48 3.96 -21.66
CA PHE A 150 4.88 3.71 -22.01
C PHE A 150 5.31 2.34 -21.52
N TYR A 151 5.93 1.55 -22.39
CA TYR A 151 6.59 0.29 -22.02
C TYR A 151 8.09 0.44 -22.07
N ARG A 152 8.78 -0.13 -21.09
CA ARG A 152 10.23 -0.10 -21.04
C ARG A 152 10.79 -1.32 -20.33
N ARG A 153 11.71 -2.02 -21.00
CA ARG A 153 12.51 -3.11 -20.43
C ARG A 153 13.93 -2.66 -20.10
N ARG A 154 14.46 -3.05 -18.94
CA ARG A 154 15.87 -2.80 -18.56
C ARG A 154 16.78 -3.94 -19.01
N GLN A 155 17.92 -3.60 -19.58
CA GLN A 155 18.97 -4.56 -19.94
C GLN A 155 19.81 -4.99 -18.72
N ARG A 156 20.13 -4.04 -17.82
CA ARG A 156 20.92 -4.28 -16.62
C ARG A 156 20.04 -4.18 -15.37
N ARG A 157 19.87 -5.31 -14.68
CA ARG A 157 19.01 -5.44 -13.50
C ARG A 157 19.81 -5.16 -12.24
N VAL A 158 19.74 -3.92 -11.75
CA VAL A 158 20.35 -3.51 -10.48
C VAL A 158 19.22 -3.13 -9.52
N LYS A 159 19.29 -3.61 -8.27
CA LYS A 159 18.33 -3.31 -7.18
C LYS A 159 16.84 -3.67 -7.45
N ARG A 160 16.52 -4.59 -8.38
CA ARG A 160 15.14 -5.08 -8.66
C ARG A 160 14.12 -3.92 -8.77
N LYS A 161 12.96 -4.01 -8.08
CA LYS A 161 11.86 -3.02 -8.04
C LYS A 161 12.37 -1.61 -7.70
N SER A 162 13.15 -1.45 -6.63
CA SER A 162 13.63 -0.12 -6.20
C SER A 162 14.58 0.51 -7.21
N GLY A 163 15.42 -0.29 -7.88
CA GLY A 163 16.25 0.21 -8.97
C GLY A 163 15.46 0.67 -10.19
N ASN A 164 14.28 0.07 -10.44
CA ASN A 164 13.45 0.44 -11.58
C ASN A 164 12.78 1.80 -11.35
N LEU A 165 12.31 2.00 -10.12
CA LEU A 165 11.80 3.28 -9.64
C LEU A 165 12.89 4.36 -9.65
N ASP A 166 14.10 4.08 -9.17
CA ASP A 166 15.22 5.02 -9.19
C ASP A 166 15.55 5.48 -10.62
N ASP A 167 15.68 4.54 -11.55
CA ASP A 167 15.95 4.89 -12.95
C ASP A 167 14.80 5.67 -13.59
N PHE A 168 13.54 5.33 -13.27
CA PHE A 168 12.39 6.14 -13.69
C PHE A 168 12.50 7.59 -13.18
N CYS A 169 12.78 7.76 -11.88
CA CYS A 169 12.90 9.07 -11.27
C CYS A 169 14.01 9.91 -11.93
N ARG A 170 15.15 9.28 -12.26
CA ARG A 170 16.28 9.94 -12.94
C ARG A 170 15.97 10.39 -14.37
N ARG A 171 15.20 9.62 -15.13
CA ARG A 171 14.95 9.90 -16.56
C ARG A 171 13.71 10.74 -16.82
N TRP A 172 12.64 10.46 -16.09
CA TRP A 172 11.32 11.05 -16.34
C TRP A 172 10.72 11.73 -15.11
N GLY A 173 11.25 11.48 -13.91
CA GLY A 173 10.64 11.96 -12.68
C GLY A 173 10.46 13.47 -12.62
N ALA A 174 11.37 14.25 -13.19
CA ALA A 174 11.24 15.72 -13.25
C ALA A 174 9.99 16.23 -14.02
N ARG A 175 9.35 15.38 -14.84
CA ARG A 175 8.17 15.75 -15.65
C ARG A 175 6.84 15.53 -14.93
N TYR A 176 6.86 14.93 -13.74
CA TYR A 176 5.66 14.57 -12.99
C TYR A 176 5.72 15.16 -11.59
N ARG A 177 4.57 15.61 -11.09
CA ARG A 177 4.43 16.11 -9.71
C ARG A 177 4.24 14.96 -8.73
N TYR A 178 3.51 13.93 -9.17
CA TYR A 178 3.17 12.77 -8.38
C TYR A 178 3.57 11.48 -9.09
N MET A 179 3.80 10.45 -8.28
CA MET A 179 4.04 9.09 -8.74
C MET A 179 3.17 8.15 -7.93
N VAL A 180 2.45 7.27 -8.62
CA VAL A 180 1.69 6.17 -8.01
C VAL A 180 2.37 4.87 -8.38
N VAL A 181 2.77 4.07 -7.40
CA VAL A 181 3.40 2.77 -7.65
C VAL A 181 2.34 1.70 -7.51
N LEU A 182 1.98 1.01 -8.59
CA LEU A 182 1.11 -0.16 -8.54
C LEU A 182 1.95 -1.44 -8.42
N ASP A 183 1.31 -2.52 -7.96
CA ASP A 183 1.85 -3.86 -8.14
C ASP A 183 1.25 -4.50 -9.39
N ALA A 184 1.93 -5.51 -9.95
CA ALA A 184 1.53 -6.15 -11.20
C ALA A 184 0.15 -6.84 -11.13
N ASP A 185 -0.28 -7.21 -9.92
CA ASP A 185 -1.57 -7.87 -9.66
C ASP A 185 -2.67 -6.90 -9.18
N SER A 186 -2.34 -5.61 -9.05
CA SER A 186 -3.22 -4.58 -8.49
C SER A 186 -3.94 -3.80 -9.59
N VAL A 187 -5.23 -3.54 -9.37
CA VAL A 187 -6.08 -2.72 -10.23
C VAL A 187 -6.68 -1.61 -9.38
N MET A 188 -6.54 -0.35 -9.82
CA MET A 188 -7.11 0.80 -9.13
C MET A 188 -8.17 1.47 -10.01
N SER A 189 -9.28 1.91 -9.42
CA SER A 189 -10.29 2.66 -10.17
C SER A 189 -9.79 4.08 -10.46
N GLY A 190 -10.23 4.64 -11.58
CA GLY A 190 -9.92 6.02 -11.95
C GLY A 190 -10.43 7.03 -10.92
N GLN A 191 -11.57 6.75 -10.27
CA GLN A 191 -12.08 7.56 -9.16
C GLN A 191 -11.12 7.57 -7.98
N CYS A 192 -10.57 6.40 -7.61
CA CYS A 192 -9.60 6.31 -6.51
C CYS A 192 -8.30 7.06 -6.84
N LEU A 193 -7.79 6.92 -8.07
CA LEU A 193 -6.60 7.65 -8.51
C LEU A 193 -6.82 9.16 -8.56
N THR A 194 -7.97 9.61 -9.07
CA THR A 194 -8.39 11.03 -9.07
C THR A 194 -8.43 11.56 -7.63
N ARG A 195 -9.06 10.79 -6.73
CA ARG A 195 -9.17 11.13 -5.31
C ARG A 195 -7.81 11.31 -4.65
N LEU A 196 -6.88 10.38 -4.89
CA LEU A 196 -5.54 10.46 -4.34
C LEU A 196 -4.80 11.73 -4.77
N VAL A 197 -4.94 12.13 -6.03
CA VAL A 197 -4.32 13.37 -6.53
C VAL A 197 -4.96 14.59 -5.87
N GLN A 198 -6.30 14.63 -5.76
CA GLN A 198 -6.99 15.73 -5.07
C GLN A 198 -6.55 15.84 -3.60
N MET A 199 -6.44 14.71 -2.88
CA MET A 199 -5.92 14.68 -1.51
C MET A 199 -4.49 15.23 -1.42
N MET A 200 -3.64 14.89 -2.39
CA MET A 200 -2.26 15.41 -2.44
C MET A 200 -2.20 16.91 -2.77
N GLU A 201 -3.15 17.45 -3.53
CA GLU A 201 -3.24 18.89 -3.80
C GLU A 201 -3.70 19.67 -2.57
N VAL A 202 -4.75 19.20 -1.87
CA VAL A 202 -5.28 19.83 -0.66
C VAL A 202 -4.23 19.81 0.47
N HIS A 203 -3.54 18.68 0.66
CA HIS A 203 -2.57 18.53 1.73
C HIS A 203 -1.13 18.67 1.23
N THR A 204 -0.68 19.91 1.06
CA THR A 204 0.66 20.25 0.53
C THR A 204 1.85 19.69 1.34
N ARG A 205 1.66 19.46 2.66
CA ARG A 205 2.67 18.89 3.55
C ARG A 205 2.78 17.37 3.48
N VAL A 206 1.85 16.69 2.81
CA VAL A 206 1.87 15.23 2.70
C VAL A 206 2.85 14.80 1.61
N GLY A 207 3.77 13.91 2.00
CA GLY A 207 4.75 13.30 1.10
C GLY A 207 4.26 12.01 0.45
N ILE A 208 3.50 11.18 1.19
CA ILE A 208 3.00 9.88 0.75
C ILE A 208 1.59 9.68 1.29
N ILE A 209 0.68 9.17 0.46
CA ILE A 209 -0.63 8.65 0.89
C ILE A 209 -0.72 7.18 0.47
N GLN A 210 -0.86 6.30 1.46
CA GLN A 210 -1.01 4.86 1.27
C GLN A 210 -2.49 4.48 1.21
N THR A 211 -2.92 3.79 0.15
CA THR A 211 -4.27 3.21 0.13
C THR A 211 -4.32 1.88 0.87
N ALA A 212 -5.49 1.56 1.42
CA ALA A 212 -5.78 0.25 1.97
C ALA A 212 -6.25 -0.69 0.84
N PRO A 213 -5.44 -1.67 0.41
CA PRO A 213 -5.82 -2.58 -0.66
C PRO A 213 -6.98 -3.46 -0.23
N ARG A 214 -7.93 -3.70 -1.15
CA ARG A 214 -8.99 -4.70 -0.97
C ARG A 214 -8.64 -5.94 -1.77
N ALA A 215 -8.43 -7.05 -1.08
CA ALA A 215 -8.22 -8.34 -1.73
C ALA A 215 -9.47 -8.72 -2.56
N SER A 216 -9.25 -9.13 -3.80
CA SER A 216 -10.31 -9.55 -4.74
C SER A 216 -9.84 -10.76 -5.56
N GLY A 217 -10.77 -11.49 -6.18
CA GLY A 217 -10.46 -12.49 -7.22
C GLY A 217 -10.03 -13.89 -6.76
N ARG A 218 -9.93 -14.16 -5.45
CA ARG A 218 -9.71 -15.53 -4.95
C ARG A 218 -11.05 -16.23 -4.66
N LEU A 219 -11.26 -17.39 -5.29
CA LEU A 219 -12.54 -18.12 -5.27
C LEU A 219 -12.67 -19.17 -4.15
N ASN A 220 -11.57 -19.52 -3.45
CA ASN A 220 -11.63 -20.53 -2.40
C ASN A 220 -12.40 -20.01 -1.16
N LEU A 221 -13.07 -20.93 -0.43
CA LEU A 221 -13.93 -20.59 0.70
C LEU A 221 -13.19 -19.78 1.76
N TYR A 222 -11.96 -20.20 2.08
CA TYR A 222 -11.10 -19.52 3.04
C TYR A 222 -10.79 -18.07 2.63
N ALA A 223 -10.43 -17.82 1.36
CA ALA A 223 -10.15 -16.47 0.89
C ALA A 223 -11.43 -15.63 0.78
N ARG A 224 -12.60 -16.22 0.47
CA ARG A 224 -13.87 -15.48 0.53
C ARG A 224 -14.23 -15.08 1.96
N MET A 225 -14.03 -15.98 2.94
CA MET A 225 -14.17 -15.63 4.37
C MET A 225 -13.19 -14.54 4.78
N GLN A 226 -11.92 -14.65 4.39
CA GLN A 226 -10.92 -13.64 4.71
C GLN A 226 -11.23 -12.29 4.03
N GLN A 227 -11.67 -12.29 2.76
CA GLN A 227 -12.10 -11.08 2.05
C GLN A 227 -13.31 -10.43 2.73
N PHE A 228 -14.29 -11.22 3.16
CA PHE A 228 -15.44 -10.74 3.91
C PHE A 228 -14.99 -10.13 5.24
N ALA A 229 -14.17 -10.84 6.01
CA ALA A 229 -13.64 -10.36 7.29
C ALA A 229 -12.85 -9.06 7.11
N THR A 230 -11.96 -8.97 6.11
CA THR A 230 -11.21 -7.74 5.81
C THR A 230 -12.13 -6.61 5.33
N ARG A 231 -13.23 -6.91 4.64
CA ARG A 231 -14.18 -5.88 4.21
C ARG A 231 -15.02 -5.32 5.36
N VAL A 232 -15.37 -6.15 6.34
CA VAL A 232 -16.17 -5.75 7.51
C VAL A 232 -15.31 -5.11 8.58
N TYR A 233 -14.21 -5.75 8.98
CA TYR A 233 -13.35 -5.28 10.06
C TYR A 233 -12.25 -4.34 9.59
N GLY A 234 -11.85 -4.38 8.32
CA GLY A 234 -10.76 -3.57 7.79
C GLY A 234 -10.91 -2.08 8.05
N PRO A 235 -12.03 -1.44 7.69
CA PRO A 235 -12.22 0.00 7.95
C PRO A 235 -12.11 0.37 9.43
N LEU A 236 -12.63 -0.49 10.32
CA LEU A 236 -12.58 -0.30 11.76
C LEU A 236 -11.14 -0.35 12.29
N PHE A 237 -10.39 -1.36 11.88
CA PHE A 237 -8.99 -1.51 12.28
C PHE A 237 -8.08 -0.47 11.64
N THR A 238 -8.33 -0.07 10.39
CA THR A 238 -7.57 0.98 9.70
C THR A 238 -7.76 2.32 10.38
N ALA A 239 -9.01 2.70 10.73
CA ALA A 239 -9.27 3.91 11.49
C ALA A 239 -8.56 3.87 12.86
N GLY A 240 -8.72 2.76 13.60
CA GLY A 240 -8.05 2.57 14.89
C GLY A 240 -6.53 2.68 14.80
N LEU A 241 -5.93 2.09 13.77
CA LEU A 241 -4.48 2.18 13.54
C LEU A 241 -4.06 3.60 13.19
N HIS A 242 -4.83 4.29 12.35
CA HIS A 242 -4.60 5.68 11.98
C HIS A 242 -4.64 6.62 13.18
N PHE A 243 -5.58 6.40 14.12
CA PHE A 243 -5.62 7.11 15.40
C PHE A 243 -4.31 6.99 16.19
N TRP A 244 -3.70 5.81 16.21
CA TRP A 244 -2.43 5.59 16.91
C TRP A 244 -1.22 6.14 16.15
N GLN A 245 -1.26 6.12 14.82
CA GLN A 245 -0.14 6.51 13.97
C GLN A 245 -0.04 8.04 13.74
N LEU A 246 -1.05 8.82 14.15
CA LEU A 246 -0.99 10.29 14.31
C LEU A 246 -0.44 11.07 13.08
N GLY A 247 -0.58 10.51 11.88
CA GLY A 247 -0.12 11.13 10.62
C GLY A 247 1.12 10.49 9.99
N GLU A 248 1.73 9.49 10.62
CA GLU A 248 2.69 8.61 9.94
C GLU A 248 1.96 7.40 9.33
N SER A 249 2.44 6.91 8.19
CA SER A 249 1.87 5.73 7.53
C SER A 249 2.97 4.82 7.03
N HIS A 250 2.81 3.52 7.23
CA HIS A 250 3.72 2.55 6.63
C HIS A 250 3.55 2.55 5.11
N TYR A 251 4.66 2.69 4.38
CA TYR A 251 4.70 2.48 2.94
C TYR A 251 4.93 0.99 2.66
N TRP A 252 3.97 0.36 2.00
CA TRP A 252 4.01 -1.08 1.72
C TRP A 252 4.66 -1.41 0.38
N GLY A 253 5.22 -0.41 -0.31
CA GLY A 253 5.91 -0.59 -1.59
C GLY A 253 5.01 -0.55 -2.83
N HIS A 254 3.69 -0.41 -2.65
CA HIS A 254 2.69 -0.38 -3.72
C HIS A 254 1.38 0.29 -3.28
N ASN A 255 0.53 0.61 -4.24
CA ASN A 255 -0.79 1.24 -4.12
C ASN A 255 -0.76 2.52 -3.26
N ALA A 256 0.27 3.33 -3.45
CA ALA A 256 0.45 4.61 -2.78
C ALA A 256 0.82 5.70 -3.78
N ILE A 257 0.34 6.92 -3.52
CA ILE A 257 0.76 8.12 -4.23
C ILE A 257 1.87 8.81 -3.46
N ILE A 258 2.89 9.28 -4.17
CA ILE A 258 4.12 9.87 -3.61
C ILE A 258 4.37 11.21 -4.30
N ARG A 259 4.70 12.25 -3.52
CA ARG A 259 5.16 13.54 -4.05
C ARG A 259 6.58 13.39 -4.57
N LEU A 260 6.76 13.64 -5.87
CA LEU A 260 7.98 13.21 -6.54
C LEU A 260 9.18 14.11 -6.24
N ALA A 261 8.99 15.44 -6.17
CA ALA A 261 10.07 16.37 -5.85
C ALA A 261 10.81 16.08 -4.52
N PRO A 262 10.15 16.00 -3.35
CA PRO A 262 10.83 15.65 -2.11
C PRO A 262 11.34 14.21 -2.10
N PHE A 263 10.63 13.27 -2.73
CA PHE A 263 11.10 11.90 -2.86
C PHE A 263 12.42 11.81 -3.63
N MET A 264 12.57 12.56 -4.73
CA MET A 264 13.82 12.60 -5.49
C MET A 264 14.95 13.29 -4.71
N GLN A 265 14.65 14.32 -3.93
CA GLN A 265 15.65 15.05 -3.13
C GLN A 265 16.17 14.24 -1.94
N HIS A 266 15.31 13.44 -1.30
CA HIS A 266 15.63 12.80 -0.02
C HIS A 266 15.70 11.28 -0.07
N CYS A 267 15.00 10.63 -0.99
CA CYS A 267 14.79 9.17 -0.99
C CYS A 267 15.43 8.44 -2.18
N ILE A 268 15.98 9.14 -3.18
CA ILE A 268 16.87 8.52 -4.17
C ILE A 268 18.15 8.12 -3.44
N LEU A 269 18.17 6.87 -2.96
CA LEU A 269 19.31 6.29 -2.27
C LEU A 269 20.55 6.36 -3.18
N ALA A 270 21.49 7.24 -2.82
CA ALA A 270 22.89 6.96 -3.08
C ALA A 270 23.17 5.54 -2.54
N PRO A 271 23.87 4.67 -3.29
CA PRO A 271 24.30 3.40 -2.74
C PRO A 271 25.06 3.70 -1.44
N LEU A 272 24.59 3.17 -0.31
CA LEU A 272 25.39 3.20 0.91
C LEU A 272 26.74 2.58 0.57
N PRO A 273 27.87 3.18 1.00
CA PRO A 273 29.17 2.57 0.80
C PRO A 273 29.19 1.28 1.61
N VAL A 274 28.95 0.16 0.92
CA VAL A 274 29.06 -1.17 1.51
C VAL A 274 30.55 -1.36 1.79
N ARG A 275 30.97 -1.12 3.03
CA ARG A 275 32.21 -1.73 3.52
C ARG A 275 32.02 -3.23 3.40
N ALA A 276 32.96 -3.87 2.72
CA ALA A 276 32.93 -5.29 2.38
C ALA A 276 33.02 -6.17 3.64
N GLN A 277 31.94 -6.26 4.40
CA GLN A 277 31.72 -7.29 5.40
C GLN A 277 30.23 -7.27 5.78
N CYS A 278 29.63 -8.46 5.78
CA CYS A 278 28.22 -8.78 6.03
C CYS A 278 27.30 -8.70 4.80
N ARG A 279 27.21 -9.84 4.09
CA ARG A 279 26.03 -10.21 3.29
C ARG A 279 24.84 -10.31 4.24
N GLY A 280 23.92 -9.38 4.13
CA GLY A 280 22.66 -9.36 4.86
C GLY A 280 21.96 -8.07 4.52
N ASP A 281 21.15 -8.08 3.47
CA ASP A 281 20.37 -6.92 3.02
C ASP A 281 19.28 -6.63 4.05
N PHE A 282 19.63 -5.90 5.11
CA PHE A 282 18.68 -5.25 6.01
C PHE A 282 18.37 -3.85 5.46
N ILE A 283 17.10 -3.64 5.12
CA ILE A 283 16.50 -2.34 4.86
C ILE A 283 15.76 -1.96 6.15
N PRO A 284 15.94 -0.75 6.72
CA PRO A 284 15.14 -0.27 7.84
C PRO A 284 13.67 -0.07 7.47
#